data_AF-A0A1I6FJ02-F1
#
_entry.id   AF-A0A1I6FJ02-F1
#
_cell.length_a   1.000
_cell.length_b   1.000
_cell.length_c   1.000
_cell.angle_alpha   90.00
_cell.angle_beta   90.00
_cell.angle_gamma   90.00
#
_symmetry.space_group_name_H-M   'P 1'
#
loop_
_entity.id
_entity.type
_entity.pdbx_description
1 polymer ?
#
loop_
_entity_poly.entity_id
_entity_poly.type
_entity_poly.pdbx_seq_one_letter_code
_entity_poly.pdbx_strand_id
1 'polypeptide(L)'
;MTKVVPGSGLAAGALTVAANPPAAAEVNESQAFTGWSYEHTPEEAVREALDMARRRAMIAGFDSDECVLLFVNATRLGPGCYAGDAGLRCAR
;
A
#
# COMPACT_ATOMS: atom_id res chain seq x y z
N MET A 1 23.73 50.51 -20.24
CA MET A 1 23.50 50.04 -21.62
C MET A 1 24.55 48.98 -21.92
N THR A 2 24.21 47.69 -21.75
CA THR A 2 24.03 46.63 -22.80
C THR A 2 25.37 46.09 -23.36
N LYS A 3 25.63 44.79 -23.53
CA LYS A 3 24.74 43.65 -23.85
C LYS A 3 25.45 42.27 -23.68
N VAL A 4 24.64 41.20 -23.58
CA VAL A 4 24.92 39.74 -23.45
C VAL A 4 24.97 39.04 -24.83
N VAL A 5 25.52 37.81 -24.96
CA VAL A 5 24.91 36.57 -25.56
C VAL A 5 25.89 35.33 -25.46
N PRO A 6 25.40 34.07 -25.27
CA PRO A 6 26.10 32.82 -24.82
C PRO A 6 26.37 31.82 -25.98
N GLY A 7 27.01 30.65 -25.91
CA GLY A 7 27.65 29.73 -24.93
C GLY A 7 27.68 28.32 -25.60
N SER A 8 28.84 27.74 -25.99
CA SER A 8 29.70 26.75 -25.27
C SER A 8 28.91 25.49 -24.83
N GLY A 9 29.09 24.26 -25.35
CA GLY A 9 30.31 23.45 -25.52
C GLY A 9 30.24 22.22 -24.59
N LEU A 10 30.63 21.01 -25.06
CA LEU A 10 31.40 19.97 -24.35
C LEU A 10 31.41 18.64 -25.15
N ALA A 11 32.62 18.19 -25.44
CA ALA A 11 32.96 16.93 -26.07
C ALA A 11 33.53 15.94 -25.02
N ALA A 12 33.67 14.68 -25.47
CA ALA A 12 34.54 13.60 -24.97
C ALA A 12 33.95 12.61 -23.95
N GLY A 13 33.95 11.32 -24.36
CA GLY A 13 33.83 10.18 -23.46
C GLY A 13 33.10 8.98 -24.09
N ALA A 14 33.80 8.15 -24.86
CA ALA A 14 33.30 6.83 -25.23
C ALA A 14 33.28 5.93 -23.98
N LEU A 15 32.07 5.61 -23.50
CA LEU A 15 31.84 4.57 -22.50
C LEU A 15 30.81 3.61 -23.08
N THR A 16 31.29 2.51 -23.66
CA THR A 16 30.46 1.33 -23.92
C THR A 16 30.12 0.71 -22.57
N VAL A 17 29.04 1.19 -21.95
CA VAL A 17 28.43 0.50 -20.83
C VAL A 17 27.83 -0.78 -21.40
N ALA A 18 28.47 -1.91 -21.11
CA ALA A 18 27.85 -3.22 -21.23
C ALA A 18 26.54 -3.17 -20.44
N ALA A 19 25.42 -3.16 -21.15
CA ALA A 19 24.11 -3.30 -20.55
C ALA A 19 24.03 -4.70 -19.95
N ASN A 20 24.39 -4.82 -18.66
CA ASN A 20 23.88 -5.91 -17.86
C ASN A 20 22.36 -5.89 -18.04
N PRO A 21 21.72 -7.02 -18.41
CA PRO A 21 20.27 -7.09 -18.35
C PRO A 21 19.88 -6.64 -16.93
N PRO A 22 18.91 -5.72 -16.77
CA PRO A 22 18.45 -5.36 -15.44
C PRO A 22 18.11 -6.67 -14.74
N ALA A 23 18.78 -6.94 -13.62
CA ALA A 23 18.34 -7.99 -12.71
C ALA A 23 16.85 -7.74 -12.53
N ALA A 24 16.01 -8.73 -12.85
CA ALA A 24 14.58 -8.61 -12.67
C ALA A 24 14.37 -8.18 -11.23
N ALA A 25 14.03 -6.90 -11.03
CA ALA A 25 13.62 -6.42 -9.74
C ALA A 25 12.33 -7.18 -9.50
N GLU A 26 12.38 -8.17 -8.61
CA GLU A 26 11.18 -8.79 -8.08
C GLU A 26 10.38 -7.63 -7.48
N VAL A 27 9.36 -7.18 -8.21
CA VAL A 27 8.49 -6.12 -7.74
C VAL A 27 7.69 -6.76 -6.62
N ASN A 28 8.21 -6.67 -5.39
CA ASN A 28 7.47 -7.07 -4.21
C ASN A 28 6.31 -6.10 -4.08
N GLU A 29 5.15 -6.53 -4.53
CA GLU A 29 3.96 -5.69 -4.59
C GLU A 29 3.31 -5.74 -3.22
N SER A 30 3.61 -4.76 -2.37
CA SER A 30 2.97 -4.65 -1.06
C SER A 30 1.83 -3.63 -1.09
N GLN A 31 0.63 -4.05 -0.68
CA GLN A 31 -0.55 -3.19 -0.57
C GLN A 31 -1.19 -3.29 0.82
N ALA A 32 -1.73 -2.17 1.30
CA ALA A 32 -2.45 -2.12 2.57
C ALA A 32 -3.94 -1.96 2.31
N PHE A 33 -4.75 -2.75 3.02
CA PHE A 33 -6.20 -2.74 2.94
C PHE A 33 -6.77 -2.48 4.32
N THR A 34 -7.75 -1.60 4.38
CA THR A 34 -8.49 -1.29 5.59
C THR A 34 -9.96 -1.59 5.41
N GLY A 35 -10.64 -1.89 6.52
CA GLY A 35 -12.07 -2.10 6.59
C GLY A 35 -12.64 -1.39 7.81
N TRP A 36 -13.92 -1.03 7.71
CA TRP A 36 -14.65 -0.39 8.78
C TRP A 36 -16.07 -0.94 8.85
N SER A 37 -16.65 -0.99 10.03
CA SER A 37 -18.00 -1.49 10.27
C SER A 37 -18.64 -0.76 11.45
N TYR A 38 -19.96 -0.93 11.59
CA TYR A 38 -20.72 -0.42 12.73
C TYR A 38 -21.66 -1.52 13.20
N GLU A 39 -21.46 -2.03 14.41
CA GLU A 39 -22.20 -3.18 14.93
C GLU A 39 -22.64 -2.98 16.37
N HIS A 40 -23.52 -3.86 16.85
CA HIS A 40 -24.08 -3.79 18.20
C HIS A 40 -23.15 -4.34 19.28
N THR A 41 -22.16 -5.14 18.88
CA THR A 41 -21.13 -5.70 19.74
C THR A 41 -19.73 -5.37 19.22
N PRO A 42 -18.72 -5.25 20.09
CA PRO A 42 -17.34 -4.97 19.65
C PRO A 42 -16.75 -6.12 18.83
N GLU A 43 -17.15 -7.36 19.14
CA GLU A 43 -16.66 -8.58 18.47
C GLU A 43 -17.17 -8.65 17.02
N GLU A 44 -18.47 -8.37 16.80
CA GLU A 44 -19.04 -8.29 15.45
C GLU A 44 -18.41 -7.14 14.66
N ALA A 45 -18.21 -5.98 15.30
CA ALA A 45 -17.62 -4.82 14.64
C ALA A 45 -16.22 -5.16 14.10
N VAL A 46 -15.33 -5.70 14.95
CA VAL A 46 -13.99 -6.10 14.50
C VAL A 46 -14.03 -7.19 13.43
N ARG A 47 -14.90 -8.19 13.60
CA ARG A 47 -15.04 -9.31 12.64
C ARG A 47 -15.43 -8.80 11.25
N GLU A 48 -16.47 -7.98 11.16
CA GLU A 48 -16.94 -7.44 9.87
C GLU A 48 -15.95 -6.43 9.27
N ALA A 49 -15.27 -5.62 10.09
CA ALA A 49 -14.21 -4.73 9.61
C ALA A 49 -13.05 -5.52 8.99
N LEU A 50 -12.63 -6.62 9.64
CA LEU A 50 -11.58 -7.50 9.14
C LEU A 50 -12.00 -8.23 7.86
N ASP A 51 -13.22 -8.77 7.82
CA ASP A 51 -13.74 -9.45 6.63
C ASP A 51 -13.87 -8.50 5.44
N MET A 52 -14.23 -7.23 5.69
CA MET A 52 -14.21 -6.19 4.66
C MET A 52 -12.79 -5.91 4.14
N ALA A 53 -11.80 -5.80 5.03
CA ALA A 53 -10.41 -5.59 4.63
C ALA A 53 -9.90 -6.78 3.80
N ARG A 54 -10.22 -8.03 4.21
CA ARG A 54 -9.83 -9.25 3.49
C ARG A 54 -10.48 -9.33 2.11
N ARG A 55 -11.76 -8.98 2.02
CA ARG A 55 -12.48 -8.94 0.74
C ARG A 55 -11.82 -7.96 -0.24
N ARG A 56 -11.37 -6.81 0.24
CA ARG A 56 -10.64 -5.83 -0.59
C ARG A 56 -9.30 -6.39 -1.08
N ALA A 57 -8.57 -7.08 -0.21
CA ALA A 57 -7.34 -7.77 -0.60
C ALA A 57 -7.59 -8.85 -1.68
N MET A 58 -8.62 -9.68 -1.49
CA MET A 58 -9.00 -10.70 -2.49
C MET A 58 -9.40 -10.07 -3.84
N ILE A 59 -10.13 -8.96 -3.84
CA ILE A 59 -10.48 -8.22 -5.07
C ILE A 59 -9.22 -7.67 -5.76
N ALA A 60 -8.20 -7.28 -5.00
CA ALA A 60 -6.90 -6.86 -5.53
C ALA A 60 -6.00 -8.04 -5.97
N GLY A 61 -6.44 -9.29 -5.74
CA GLY A 61 -5.72 -10.50 -6.14
C GLY A 61 -4.64 -10.95 -5.16
N PHE A 62 -4.76 -10.60 -3.88
CA PHE A 62 -3.95 -11.16 -2.81
C PHE A 62 -4.69 -12.30 -2.12
N ASP A 63 -3.96 -13.39 -1.85
CA ASP A 63 -4.45 -14.50 -1.05
C ASP A 63 -4.31 -14.19 0.45
N SER A 64 -5.06 -14.91 1.28
CA SER A 64 -5.09 -14.64 2.73
C SER A 64 -3.76 -14.94 3.42
N ASP A 65 -3.00 -15.90 2.90
CA ASP A 65 -1.65 -16.27 3.35
C ASP A 65 -0.57 -15.24 2.97
N GLU A 66 -0.84 -14.40 1.97
CA GLU A 66 0.03 -13.27 1.59
C GLU A 66 -0.23 -12.03 2.46
N CYS A 67 -1.22 -12.08 3.35
CA CYS A 67 -1.69 -10.95 4.14
C CYS A 67 -1.39 -11.09 5.64
N VAL A 68 -0.84 -10.02 6.23
CA VAL A 68 -0.56 -9.91 7.67
C VAL A 68 -1.52 -8.89 8.29
N LEU A 69 -2.12 -9.26 9.42
CA LEU A 69 -2.96 -8.35 10.22
C LEU A 69 -2.09 -7.25 10.84
N LEU A 70 -2.42 -5.99 10.59
CA LEU A 70 -1.72 -4.83 11.16
C LEU A 70 -2.37 -4.38 12.47
N PHE A 71 -3.70 -4.22 12.44
CA PHE A 71 -4.46 -3.79 13.60
C PHE A 71 -5.92 -4.25 13.48
N VAL A 72 -6.54 -4.38 14.64
CA VAL A 72 -7.98 -4.51 14.82
C VAL A 72 -8.37 -3.68 16.03
N ASN A 73 -9.46 -2.94 15.93
CA ASN A 73 -9.93 -2.09 16.99
C ASN A 73 -11.46 -1.99 16.95
N ALA A 74 -12.04 -1.81 18.13
CA ALA A 74 -13.46 -1.57 18.33
C ALA A 74 -13.62 -0.35 19.22
N THR A 75 -14.22 0.71 18.69
CA THR A 75 -14.49 1.92 19.43
C THR A 75 -15.98 1.99 19.78
N ARG A 76 -16.29 2.13 21.07
CA ARG A 76 -17.68 2.36 21.52
C ARG A 76 -18.12 3.77 21.12
N LEU A 77 -19.17 3.88 20.32
CA LEU A 77 -19.73 5.17 19.90
C LEU A 77 -20.94 5.58 20.74
N GLY A 78 -21.65 4.61 21.30
CA GLY A 78 -22.81 4.85 22.14
C GLY A 78 -23.34 3.57 22.79
N PRO A 79 -24.49 3.66 23.50
CA PRO A 79 -25.17 2.49 24.03
C PRO A 79 -25.56 1.54 22.90
N GLY A 80 -24.95 0.35 22.87
CA GLY A 80 -25.25 -0.68 21.87
C GLY A 80 -24.76 -0.35 20.45
N CYS A 81 -23.77 0.52 20.29
CA CYS A 81 -23.16 0.83 19.00
C CYS A 81 -21.64 0.92 19.12
N TYR A 82 -20.95 0.12 18.30
CA TYR A 82 -19.50 0.04 18.20
C TYR A 82 -19.07 0.23 16.76
N ALA A 83 -18.08 1.08 16.53
CA ALA A 83 -17.35 1.13 15.26
C ALA A 83 -16.19 0.14 15.30
N GLY A 84 -16.08 -0.69 14.27
CA GLY A 84 -14.95 -1.58 14.07
C GLY A 84 -14.03 -1.01 13.02
N ASP A 85 -12.72 -1.13 13.24
CA ASP A 85 -11.70 -0.79 12.27
C ASP A 85 -10.63 -1.88 12.24
N ALA A 86 -10.23 -2.27 11.03
CA ALA A 86 -9.21 -3.29 10.83
C ALA A 86 -8.33 -2.94 9.63
N GLY A 87 -7.06 -3.32 9.73
CA GLY A 87 -6.08 -3.12 8.67
C GLY A 87 -5.24 -4.36 8.48
N LEU A 88 -4.96 -4.68 7.22
CA LEU A 88 -4.06 -5.76 6.81
C LEU A 88 -3.15 -5.30 5.69
N ARG A 89 -1.95 -5.87 5.65
CA ARG A 89 -0.96 -5.61 4.62
C ARG A 89 -0.65 -6.90 3.92
N CYS A 90 -0.80 -6.91 2.60
CA CYS A 90 -0.47 -8.05 1.77
C CYS A 90 0.78 -7.75 0.95
N ALA A 91 1.57 -8.78 0.67
CA ALA A 91 2.78 -8.70 -0.13
C ALA A 91 2.97 -10.00 -0.92
N ARG A 92 3.32 -9.89 -2.20
CA ARG A 92 3.61 -11.00 -3.11
C ARG A 92 4.93 -10.78 -3.84
#